data_AF-B3CHM1-F1
#
_entry.id   AF-B3CHM1-F1
#
_cell.length_a   1.000
_cell.length_b   1.000
_cell.length_c   1.000
_cell.angle_alpha   90.00
_cell.angle_beta   90.00
_cell.angle_gamma   90.00
#
_symmetry.space_group_name_H-M   'P 1'
#
loop_
_entity.id
_entity.type
_entity.pdbx_description
1 polymer ?
#
loop_
_entity_poly.entity_id
_entity_poly.type
_entity_poly.pdbx_seq_one_letter_code
_entity_poly.pdbx_strand_id
1 'polypeptide(L)'
;MKSLKTTISITELQKTIKIWRSRKITDSTIPKLLDLYLGLTAYMNDKHIYPVENFYDIKMSLRFSTTQSLIEAVKASQSFKFIVNEGQKQIKAFYSPLCHEENSKLETKEDSKTSQSSLNLPQAFAQTLAVDNIYNIYTKGNSSDEELSPKSEATLEDKSSKKDIITEESLAAAKEFFHLINGNSTQKAQVLTPLINWFQMHEGLTRKHACENLVYLVNELLIPYFAGQARFMKSNHTGRLCWLSNLLKSAHGQHLLNDAARGSRQKRKQVALETKKNQRDNHPVNEFEWTDPETGMRFYDDKDEGAVNIPADAEARPSGNAVWNVLSKEWILPIA
;
A
#
# COMPACT_ATOMS: atom_id res chain seq x y z
N MET A 1 -15.77 2.01 1.72
CA MET A 1 -16.10 2.87 0.56
C MET A 1 -17.39 2.34 -0.05
N LYS A 2 -18.41 3.18 -0.27
CA LYS A 2 -19.75 2.75 -0.73
C LYS A 2 -19.94 3.18 -2.19
N SER A 3 -20.33 2.25 -3.07
CA SER A 3 -20.68 2.54 -4.47
C SER A 3 -21.95 3.40 -4.53
N LEU A 4 -22.06 4.26 -5.55
CA LEU A 4 -23.22 5.14 -5.75
C LEU A 4 -24.49 4.35 -6.13
N LYS A 5 -24.35 3.27 -6.91
CA LYS A 5 -25.39 2.25 -7.07
C LYS A 5 -24.97 0.98 -6.34
N THR A 6 -25.76 0.57 -5.35
CA THR A 6 -25.57 -0.66 -4.56
C THR A 6 -26.29 -1.87 -5.15
N THR A 7 -27.13 -1.67 -6.16
CA THR A 7 -27.85 -2.74 -6.86
C THR A 7 -27.85 -2.49 -8.38
N ILE A 8 -27.53 -3.53 -9.14
CA ILE A 8 -27.65 -3.57 -10.62
C ILE A 8 -28.52 -4.78 -10.98
N SER A 9 -29.43 -4.62 -11.94
CA SER A 9 -30.26 -5.74 -12.35
C SER A 9 -29.49 -6.70 -13.26
N ILE A 10 -29.79 -8.00 -13.15
CA ILE A 10 -29.21 -9.03 -14.04
C ILE A 10 -29.51 -8.71 -15.51
N THR A 11 -30.68 -8.15 -15.81
CA THR A 11 -31.10 -7.79 -17.16
C THR A 11 -30.28 -6.64 -17.74
N GLU A 12 -29.88 -5.66 -16.92
CA GLU A 12 -28.94 -4.59 -17.33
C GLU A 12 -27.55 -5.14 -17.64
N LEU A 13 -27.01 -6.03 -16.79
CA LEU A 13 -25.73 -6.68 -17.05
C LEU A 13 -25.76 -7.50 -18.34
N GLN A 14 -26.81 -8.29 -18.56
CA GLN A 14 -27.00 -9.05 -19.79
C GLN A 14 -27.09 -8.14 -21.03
N LYS A 15 -27.76 -6.98 -20.93
CA LYS A 15 -27.81 -5.98 -22.01
C LYS A 15 -26.42 -5.41 -22.29
N THR A 16 -25.67 -5.02 -21.26
CA THR A 16 -24.30 -4.50 -21.40
C THR A 16 -23.38 -5.52 -22.10
N ILE A 17 -23.42 -6.78 -21.67
CA ILE A 17 -22.63 -7.85 -22.31
C ILE A 17 -23.02 -8.04 -23.78
N LYS A 18 -24.33 -8.03 -24.10
CA LYS A 18 -24.81 -8.12 -25.49
C LYS A 18 -24.32 -6.95 -26.35
N ILE A 19 -24.31 -5.73 -25.81
CA ILE A 19 -23.78 -4.53 -26.49
C ILE A 19 -22.27 -4.68 -26.75
N TRP A 20 -21.51 -5.20 -25.78
CA TRP A 20 -20.07 -5.42 -25.98
C TRP A 20 -19.79 -6.49 -27.04
N ARG A 21 -20.55 -7.58 -27.05
CA ARG A 21 -20.47 -8.60 -28.10
C ARG A 21 -20.79 -8.04 -29.48
N SER A 22 -21.84 -7.21 -29.61
CA SER A 22 -22.17 -6.57 -30.90
C SER A 22 -21.10 -5.60 -31.38
N ARG A 23 -20.21 -5.15 -30.47
CA ARG A 23 -19.04 -4.29 -30.75
C ARG A 23 -17.75 -5.08 -30.95
N LYS A 24 -17.84 -6.39 -31.16
CA LYS A 24 -16.70 -7.30 -31.39
C LYS A 24 -15.70 -7.36 -30.23
N ILE A 25 -16.14 -7.09 -29.00
CA ILE A 25 -15.34 -7.37 -27.81
C ILE A 25 -15.31 -8.89 -27.62
N THR A 26 -14.11 -9.45 -27.47
CA THR A 26 -13.91 -10.90 -27.33
C THR A 26 -14.43 -11.41 -25.98
N ASP A 27 -14.84 -12.68 -25.93
CA ASP A 27 -15.26 -13.32 -24.68
C ASP A 27 -14.17 -13.31 -23.61
N SER A 28 -12.88 -13.29 -24.00
CA SER A 28 -11.74 -13.12 -23.09
C SER A 28 -11.60 -11.70 -22.49
N THR A 29 -12.19 -10.69 -23.14
CA THR A 29 -12.10 -9.27 -22.73
C THR A 29 -13.33 -8.82 -21.95
N ILE A 30 -14.49 -9.43 -22.22
CA ILE A 30 -15.76 -9.16 -21.52
C ILE A 30 -15.64 -9.24 -19.99
N PRO A 31 -15.11 -10.31 -19.37
CA PRO A 31 -15.01 -10.38 -17.91
C PRO A 31 -14.13 -9.27 -17.33
N LYS A 32 -13.03 -8.93 -18.02
CA LYS A 32 -12.12 -7.85 -17.62
C LYS A 32 -12.81 -6.48 -17.61
N LEU A 33 -13.66 -6.23 -18.61
CA LEU A 33 -14.45 -5.00 -18.68
C LEU A 33 -15.59 -5.01 -17.66
N LEU A 34 -16.18 -6.17 -17.33
CA LEU A 34 -17.19 -6.28 -16.27
C LEU A 34 -16.59 -5.92 -14.92
N ASP A 35 -15.40 -6.43 -14.60
CA ASP A 35 -14.69 -6.09 -13.37
C ASP A 35 -14.50 -4.56 -13.26
N LEU A 36 -14.01 -3.94 -14.34
CA LEU A 36 -13.84 -2.48 -14.40
C LEU A 36 -15.17 -1.71 -14.30
N TYR A 37 -16.22 -2.24 -14.92
CA TYR A 37 -17.53 -1.58 -15.00
C TYR A 37 -18.27 -1.63 -13.65
N LEU A 38 -18.17 -2.75 -12.94
CA LEU A 38 -18.73 -2.95 -11.59
C LEU A 38 -17.93 -2.24 -10.50
N GLY A 39 -16.65 -2.01 -10.76
CA GLY A 39 -15.80 -1.14 -9.96
C GLY A 39 -14.72 -1.90 -9.20
N LEU A 40 -13.51 -1.95 -9.77
CA LEU A 40 -12.31 -2.42 -9.10
C LEU A 40 -11.77 -1.35 -8.17
N THR A 41 -12.28 -1.35 -6.94
CA THR A 41 -11.95 -0.36 -5.90
C THR A 41 -10.45 -0.22 -5.64
N ALA A 42 -9.67 -1.30 -5.79
CA ALA A 42 -8.22 -1.30 -5.63
C ALA A 42 -7.48 -0.34 -6.58
N TYR A 43 -8.08 -0.02 -7.73
CA TYR A 43 -7.46 0.83 -8.75
C TYR A 43 -8.16 2.18 -8.92
N MET A 44 -9.16 2.48 -8.09
CA MET A 44 -9.85 3.77 -8.10
C MET A 44 -9.22 4.74 -7.10
N ASN A 45 -9.32 6.05 -7.40
CA ASN A 45 -9.06 7.10 -6.42
C ASN A 45 -10.32 7.39 -5.57
N ASP A 46 -10.20 8.30 -4.60
CA ASP A 46 -11.31 8.71 -3.71
C ASP A 46 -12.55 9.25 -4.47
N LYS A 47 -12.40 9.62 -5.75
CA LYS A 47 -13.48 10.09 -6.62
C LYS A 47 -14.14 8.98 -7.44
N HIS A 48 -13.78 7.71 -7.22
CA HIS A 48 -14.28 6.54 -7.96
C HIS A 48 -13.93 6.56 -9.46
N ILE A 49 -12.75 7.10 -9.78
CA ILE A 49 -12.22 7.21 -11.14
C ILE A 49 -10.94 6.36 -11.21
N TYR A 50 -10.69 5.72 -12.35
CA TYR A 50 -9.42 5.04 -12.66
C TYR A 50 -8.42 6.05 -13.24
N PRO A 51 -7.40 6.47 -12.46
CA PRO A 51 -6.45 7.47 -12.90
C PRO A 51 -5.35 6.82 -13.77
N VAL A 52 -4.72 7.59 -14.67
CA VAL A 52 -3.72 7.07 -15.63
C VAL A 52 -2.53 6.38 -14.96
N GLU A 53 -2.17 6.83 -13.74
CA GLU A 53 -1.12 6.26 -12.91
C GLU A 53 -1.37 4.77 -12.62
N ASN A 54 -2.65 4.36 -12.53
CA ASN A 54 -3.04 2.98 -12.23
C ASN A 54 -3.22 2.11 -13.48
N PHE A 55 -3.08 2.67 -14.69
CA PHE A 55 -3.36 1.90 -15.92
C PHE A 55 -2.39 0.74 -16.13
N TYR A 56 -1.13 0.90 -15.70
CA TYR A 56 -0.14 -0.18 -15.76
C TYR A 56 -0.56 -1.35 -14.86
N ASP A 57 -0.99 -1.06 -13.63
CA ASP A 57 -1.39 -2.08 -12.66
C ASP A 57 -2.70 -2.76 -13.06
N ILE A 58 -3.68 -1.99 -13.56
CA ILE A 58 -4.92 -2.53 -14.14
C ILE A 58 -4.59 -3.48 -15.29
N LYS A 59 -3.68 -3.06 -16.19
CA LYS A 59 -3.23 -3.90 -17.30
C LYS A 59 -2.63 -5.21 -16.80
N MET A 60 -1.80 -5.17 -15.77
CA MET A 60 -1.17 -6.37 -15.20
C MET A 60 -2.20 -7.28 -14.52
N SER A 61 -3.08 -6.71 -13.69
CA SER A 61 -4.09 -7.46 -12.95
C SER A 61 -5.08 -8.17 -13.87
N LEU A 62 -5.60 -7.46 -14.87
CA LEU A 62 -6.57 -7.99 -15.82
C LEU A 62 -5.91 -8.69 -17.01
N ARG A 63 -4.58 -8.85 -17.00
CA ARG A 63 -3.80 -9.54 -18.04
C ARG A 63 -4.10 -9.01 -19.45
N PHE A 64 -4.12 -7.70 -19.61
CA PHE A 64 -4.07 -7.07 -20.93
C PHE A 64 -2.65 -7.19 -21.49
N SER A 65 -2.48 -7.26 -22.82
CA SER A 65 -1.15 -7.39 -23.42
C SER A 65 -0.33 -6.11 -23.23
N THR A 66 -0.96 -4.96 -23.45
CA THR A 66 -0.37 -3.62 -23.32
C THR A 66 -1.36 -2.64 -22.69
N THR A 67 -0.87 -1.54 -22.14
CA THR A 67 -1.72 -0.45 -21.63
C THR A 67 -2.62 0.11 -22.75
N GLN A 68 -2.11 0.11 -23.99
CA GLN A 68 -2.88 0.50 -25.16
C GLN A 68 -4.05 -0.46 -25.42
N SER A 69 -3.86 -1.78 -25.29
CA SER A 69 -4.94 -2.77 -25.45
C SER A 69 -6.05 -2.62 -24.40
N LEU A 70 -5.70 -2.22 -23.17
CA LEU A 70 -6.67 -1.86 -22.13
C LEU A 70 -7.48 -0.63 -22.57
N ILE A 71 -6.80 0.44 -22.97
CA ILE A 71 -7.46 1.69 -23.39
C ILE A 71 -8.38 1.44 -24.60
N GLU A 72 -7.93 0.65 -25.57
CA GLU A 72 -8.71 0.29 -26.76
C GLU A 72 -9.94 -0.54 -26.40
N ALA A 73 -9.82 -1.51 -25.49
CA ALA A 73 -10.96 -2.28 -25.01
C ALA A 73 -11.98 -1.40 -24.29
N VAL A 74 -11.53 -0.50 -23.41
CA VAL A 74 -12.40 0.44 -22.70
C VAL A 74 -13.08 1.40 -23.70
N LYS A 75 -12.37 1.92 -24.70
CA LYS A 75 -12.95 2.76 -25.76
C LYS A 75 -13.96 2.01 -26.61
N ALA A 76 -13.62 0.80 -27.06
CA ALA A 76 -14.48 -0.04 -27.90
C ALA A 76 -15.77 -0.41 -27.18
N SER A 77 -15.73 -0.57 -25.86
CA SER A 77 -16.91 -0.86 -25.05
C SER A 77 -17.93 0.28 -25.03
N GLN A 78 -17.50 1.53 -25.21
CA GLN A 78 -18.24 2.78 -25.00
C GLN A 78 -19.18 2.77 -23.77
N SER A 79 -18.82 2.02 -22.73
CA SER A 79 -19.56 1.97 -21.47
C SER A 79 -18.91 2.80 -20.37
N PHE A 80 -17.75 3.40 -20.66
CA PHE A 80 -16.97 4.23 -19.75
C PHE A 80 -16.87 5.66 -20.27
N LYS A 81 -16.73 6.61 -19.35
CA LYS A 81 -16.43 8.01 -19.67
C LYS A 81 -14.96 8.28 -19.45
N PHE A 82 -14.37 9.11 -20.32
CA PHE A 82 -12.95 9.47 -20.27
C PHE A 82 -12.76 10.92 -19.82
N ILE A 83 -11.70 11.17 -19.06
CA ILE A 83 -11.21 12.50 -18.73
C ILE A 83 -9.95 12.73 -19.56
N VAL A 84 -9.98 13.74 -20.43
CA VAL A 84 -8.91 14.05 -21.38
C VAL A 84 -8.27 15.39 -21.00
N ASN A 85 -6.96 15.51 -21.18
CA ASN A 85 -6.28 16.79 -21.02
C ASN A 85 -6.47 17.65 -22.30
N GLU A 86 -7.12 18.82 -22.15
CA GLU A 86 -7.53 19.69 -23.26
C GLU A 86 -6.36 20.12 -24.17
N GLY A 87 -5.13 20.20 -23.64
CA GLY A 87 -3.96 20.61 -24.41
C GLY A 87 -3.25 19.50 -25.22
N GLN A 88 -3.47 18.21 -24.91
CA GLN A 88 -2.62 17.13 -25.45
C GLN A 88 -3.38 15.92 -26.03
N LYS A 89 -4.72 15.91 -25.98
CA LYS A 89 -5.56 14.74 -26.36
C LYS A 89 -5.17 13.43 -25.64
N GLN A 90 -4.41 13.50 -24.55
CA GLN A 90 -4.00 12.35 -23.75
C GLN A 90 -5.07 12.04 -22.71
N ILE A 91 -5.34 10.74 -22.54
CA ILE A 91 -6.28 10.24 -21.55
C ILE A 91 -5.62 10.36 -20.18
N LYS A 92 -6.26 11.10 -19.27
CA LYS A 92 -5.82 11.26 -17.88
C LYS A 92 -6.51 10.26 -16.95
N ALA A 93 -7.74 9.87 -17.28
CA ALA A 93 -8.49 8.91 -16.48
C ALA A 93 -9.71 8.37 -17.25
N PHE A 94 -10.32 7.29 -16.74
CA PHE A 94 -11.67 6.88 -17.13
C PHE A 94 -12.48 6.44 -15.91
N TYR A 95 -13.80 6.41 -16.02
CA TYR A 95 -14.67 5.95 -14.94
C TYR A 95 -15.90 5.22 -15.46
N SER A 96 -16.43 4.33 -14.63
CA SER A 96 -17.72 3.68 -14.85
C SER A 96 -18.84 4.64 -14.42
N PRO A 97 -19.88 4.85 -15.26
CA PRO A 97 -21.07 5.61 -14.87
C PRO A 97 -21.83 5.02 -13.68
N LEU A 98 -21.55 3.76 -13.28
CA LEU A 98 -22.12 3.16 -12.08
C LEU A 98 -21.46 3.64 -10.79
N CYS A 99 -20.20 4.08 -10.89
CA CYS A 99 -19.35 4.36 -9.73
C CYS A 99 -19.17 5.87 -9.49
N HIS A 100 -19.45 6.73 -10.48
CA HIS A 100 -19.24 8.17 -10.39
C HIS A 100 -20.49 8.96 -10.87
N GLU A 101 -20.97 9.88 -10.03
CA GLU A 101 -22.03 10.85 -10.38
C GLU A 101 -21.41 12.13 -10.92
N GLU A 102 -21.85 12.51 -12.12
CA GLU A 102 -21.44 13.72 -12.82
C GLU A 102 -22.25 14.91 -12.28
N ASN A 103 -21.96 15.37 -11.05
CA ASN A 103 -22.61 16.56 -10.48
C ASN A 103 -21.59 17.54 -9.88
N SER A 104 -21.00 18.38 -10.75
CA SER A 104 -20.95 19.83 -10.56
C SER A 104 -20.53 20.50 -11.86
N LYS A 105 -21.38 21.40 -12.36
CA LYS A 105 -21.12 22.39 -13.41
C LYS A 105 -19.65 22.84 -13.46
N LEU A 106 -19.01 22.71 -14.62
CA LEU A 106 -18.02 23.69 -15.05
C LEU A 106 -18.69 24.48 -16.16
N GLU A 107 -19.18 25.65 -15.76
CA GLU A 107 -19.71 26.67 -16.65
C GLU A 107 -18.63 27.09 -17.66
N THR A 108 -19.02 27.04 -18.92
CA THR A 108 -18.59 27.95 -19.96
C THR A 108 -18.66 29.39 -19.43
N LYS A 109 -17.54 30.09 -19.27
CA LYS A 109 -17.42 31.53 -19.58
C LYS A 109 -15.98 31.88 -19.96
N GLU A 110 -15.87 32.45 -21.15
CA GLU A 110 -14.69 33.07 -21.75
C GLU A 110 -14.28 34.37 -21.02
N ASP A 111 -12.99 34.67 -21.20
CA ASP A 111 -12.34 35.98 -21.29
C ASP A 111 -12.48 37.04 -20.17
N SER A 112 -11.36 37.31 -19.49
CA SER A 112 -10.62 38.57 -19.72
C SER A 112 -9.27 38.63 -18.96
N LYS A 113 -8.36 39.39 -19.56
CA LYS A 113 -6.93 39.56 -19.32
C LYS A 113 -6.53 40.20 -17.97
N THR A 114 -5.34 39.78 -17.51
CA THR A 114 -4.25 40.56 -16.89
C THR A 114 -4.54 41.37 -15.61
N SER A 115 -3.90 40.98 -14.51
CA SER A 115 -2.82 41.76 -13.86
C SER A 115 -2.28 41.07 -12.61
N GLN A 116 -0.95 41.12 -12.46
CA GLN A 116 -0.21 40.71 -11.28
C GLN A 116 -0.65 41.49 -10.04
N SER A 117 -0.82 40.81 -8.90
CA SER A 117 -0.48 41.35 -7.57
C SER A 117 -0.63 40.25 -6.50
N SER A 118 0.50 39.96 -5.87
CA SER A 118 0.72 39.67 -4.44
C SER A 118 -0.47 39.46 -3.48
N LEU A 119 -0.22 38.54 -2.53
CA LEU A 119 -0.70 38.48 -1.14
C LEU A 119 -2.13 37.96 -0.88
N ASN A 120 -2.22 36.66 -0.54
CA ASN A 120 -2.59 36.16 0.79
C ASN A 120 -3.18 34.75 0.68
N LEU A 121 -2.41 33.75 1.09
CA LEU A 121 -2.90 32.40 1.32
C LEU A 121 -3.67 32.40 2.65
N PRO A 122 -4.96 32.03 2.70
CA PRO A 122 -5.69 31.98 3.97
C PRO A 122 -5.05 30.95 4.90
N GLN A 123 -4.55 31.50 6.01
CA GLN A 123 -4.01 30.89 7.22
C GLN A 123 -5.06 30.03 7.98
N ALA A 124 -5.84 29.22 7.26
CA ALA A 124 -7.02 28.52 7.79
C ALA A 124 -7.03 27.00 7.53
N PHE A 125 -6.08 26.45 6.78
CA PHE A 125 -5.97 24.99 6.57
C PHE A 125 -4.99 24.30 7.54
N ALA A 126 -4.50 25.03 8.54
CA ALA A 126 -3.51 24.55 9.51
C ALA A 126 -4.11 23.88 10.77
N GLN A 127 -5.44 23.71 10.86
CA GLN A 127 -6.08 23.36 12.15
C GLN A 127 -6.89 22.06 12.20
N THR A 128 -6.91 21.23 11.15
CA THR A 128 -7.69 19.98 11.18
C THR A 128 -7.02 18.79 10.50
N LEU A 129 -5.73 18.55 10.75
CA LEU A 129 -5.11 17.21 10.64
C LEU A 129 -4.05 17.01 11.74
N ALA A 130 -4.40 17.45 12.96
CA ALA A 130 -3.72 16.95 14.15
C ALA A 130 -4.09 15.46 14.31
N VAL A 131 -3.09 14.65 14.68
CA VAL A 131 -3.18 13.21 15.02
C VAL A 131 -2.97 12.21 13.85
N ASP A 132 -1.99 12.45 12.97
CA ASP A 132 -1.28 11.34 12.31
C ASP A 132 -0.08 10.93 13.19
N ASN A 133 -0.29 9.86 13.96
CA ASN A 133 0.59 9.32 14.99
C ASN A 133 2.01 8.96 14.50
N ILE A 134 2.90 9.96 14.49
CA ILE A 134 4.37 9.78 14.57
C ILE A 134 4.76 9.75 16.06
N TYR A 135 4.02 8.97 16.85
CA TYR A 135 4.29 8.72 18.27
C TYR A 135 5.25 7.54 18.48
N ASN A 136 5.65 6.86 17.40
CA ASN A 136 6.54 5.69 17.46
C ASN A 136 7.99 5.97 17.08
N ILE A 137 8.42 7.25 17.04
CA ILE A 137 9.87 7.51 17.07
C ILE A 137 10.46 7.13 18.44
N TYR A 138 9.66 6.94 19.52
CA TYR A 138 9.78 5.91 20.59
C TYR A 138 8.67 6.13 21.65
N THR A 139 7.94 5.07 22.03
CA THR A 139 7.19 4.95 23.30
C THR A 139 7.33 3.52 23.88
N LYS A 140 8.31 3.34 24.79
CA LYS A 140 8.44 2.34 25.86
C LYS A 140 9.91 2.36 26.30
N GLY A 141 10.32 2.58 27.53
CA GLY A 141 9.66 2.80 28.82
C GLY A 141 10.78 2.68 29.85
N ASN A 142 10.89 3.63 30.78
CA ASN A 142 11.66 3.39 31.99
C ASN A 142 10.95 2.29 32.77
N SER A 143 11.62 1.15 32.95
CA SER A 143 11.39 0.28 34.11
C SER A 143 12.69 -0.43 34.40
N SER A 144 13.27 -0.08 35.54
CA SER A 144 14.15 -0.98 36.28
C SER A 144 13.40 -2.27 36.60
N ASP A 145 14.01 -3.42 36.33
CA ASP A 145 14.28 -4.49 37.30
C ASP A 145 14.53 -5.83 36.59
N GLU A 146 15.38 -6.60 37.26
CA GLU A 146 16.10 -7.82 36.88
C GLU A 146 15.36 -8.87 36.05
N GLU A 147 16.10 -9.55 35.16
CA GLU A 147 16.38 -10.97 35.38
C GLU A 147 17.70 -11.41 34.70
N LEU A 148 18.37 -12.33 35.38
CA LEU A 148 19.76 -12.73 35.24
C LEU A 148 19.99 -13.80 34.15
N SER A 149 21.12 -13.66 33.44
CA SER A 149 22.06 -14.75 33.02
C SER A 149 21.62 -15.77 31.94
N PRO A 150 22.55 -16.53 31.30
CA PRO A 150 23.94 -16.75 31.68
C PRO A 150 25.04 -16.53 30.62
N LYS A 151 26.22 -16.39 31.22
CA LYS A 151 27.59 -16.38 30.71
C LYS A 151 27.92 -17.67 29.93
N SER A 152 28.48 -17.55 28.74
CA SER A 152 29.38 -18.53 28.10
C SER A 152 30.38 -17.70 27.27
N GLU A 153 31.56 -17.44 27.80
CA GLU A 153 32.78 -18.26 27.70
C GLU A 153 33.39 -18.20 26.30
N ALA A 154 34.66 -17.77 26.29
CA ALA A 154 35.37 -17.20 25.17
C ALA A 154 35.97 -18.26 24.25
N THR A 155 35.94 -18.00 22.94
CA THR A 155 37.05 -18.39 22.06
C THR A 155 37.28 -17.32 21.00
N LEU A 156 38.49 -16.78 21.02
CA LEU A 156 39.08 -15.88 20.04
C LEU A 156 39.29 -16.65 18.72
N GLU A 157 38.94 -16.03 17.58
CA GLU A 157 39.91 -15.76 16.50
C GLU A 157 39.28 -14.86 15.40
N ASP A 158 39.73 -13.61 15.44
CA ASP A 158 40.16 -12.75 14.34
C ASP A 158 39.35 -12.76 13.02
N LYS A 159 38.60 -11.67 12.74
CA LYS A 159 38.80 -10.78 11.57
C LYS A 159 37.97 -9.49 11.70
N SER A 160 38.65 -8.36 11.52
CA SER A 160 38.11 -7.03 11.14
C SER A 160 37.41 -6.22 12.24
N SER A 161 38.25 -5.45 12.95
CA SER A 161 37.91 -4.37 13.87
C SER A 161 37.04 -3.27 13.23
N LYS A 162 35.75 -3.26 13.57
CA LYS A 162 34.84 -2.11 13.34
C LYS A 162 33.80 -1.92 14.45
N LYS A 163 34.07 -2.39 15.67
CA LYS A 163 33.09 -2.44 16.77
C LYS A 163 33.22 -1.36 17.86
N ASP A 164 34.24 -0.50 17.84
CA ASP A 164 34.49 0.45 18.94
C ASP A 164 34.36 1.95 18.57
N ILE A 165 33.27 2.36 17.90
CA ILE A 165 33.00 3.79 17.62
C ILE A 165 31.64 4.27 18.15
N ILE A 166 30.67 3.37 18.33
CA ILE A 166 29.35 3.73 18.84
C ILE A 166 29.39 3.64 20.36
N THR A 167 29.31 4.78 21.05
CA THR A 167 29.13 4.82 22.51
C THR A 167 27.64 4.92 22.82
N GLU A 168 27.21 4.43 23.99
CA GLU A 168 25.82 4.57 24.44
C GLU A 168 25.39 6.05 24.48
N GLU A 169 26.33 6.93 24.84
CA GLU A 169 26.13 8.38 24.83
C GLU A 169 25.93 8.95 23.43
N SER A 170 26.72 8.52 22.43
CA SER A 170 26.55 9.00 21.05
C SER A 170 25.24 8.52 20.43
N LEU A 171 24.81 7.30 20.79
CA LEU A 171 23.54 6.73 20.39
C LEU A 171 22.36 7.47 21.03
N ALA A 172 22.44 7.76 22.33
CA ALA A 172 21.45 8.58 23.04
C ALA A 172 21.35 10.00 22.44
N ALA A 173 22.48 10.65 22.18
CA ALA A 173 22.52 11.98 21.55
C ALA A 173 21.93 11.97 20.12
N ALA A 174 22.13 10.89 19.37
CA ALA A 174 21.55 10.72 18.04
C ALA A 174 20.03 10.54 18.11
N LYS A 175 19.53 9.74 19.07
CA LYS A 175 18.10 9.61 19.34
C LYS A 175 17.47 10.96 19.68
N GLU A 176 18.04 11.69 20.64
CA GLU A 176 17.56 13.01 21.06
C GLU A 176 17.51 14.01 19.89
N PHE A 177 18.50 13.98 18.99
CA PHE A 177 18.50 14.82 17.80
C PHE A 177 17.27 14.58 16.90
N PHE A 178 16.91 13.32 16.61
CA PHE A 178 15.72 13.01 15.81
C PHE A 178 14.41 13.25 16.58
N HIS A 179 14.41 13.10 17.91
CA HIS A 179 13.28 13.49 18.75
C HIS A 179 13.00 14.99 18.67
N LEU A 180 14.04 15.83 18.72
CA LEU A 180 13.91 17.28 18.61
C LEU A 180 13.35 17.70 17.25
N ILE A 181 13.78 17.05 16.16
CA ILE A 181 13.23 17.26 14.81
C ILE A 181 11.73 16.93 14.78
N ASN A 182 11.31 15.81 15.38
CA ASN A 182 9.90 15.41 15.41
C ASN A 182 9.05 16.30 16.31
N GLY A 183 9.60 16.81 17.42
CA GLY A 183 8.90 17.71 18.33
C GLY A 183 8.71 19.13 17.77
N ASN A 184 9.60 19.57 16.88
CA ASN A 184 9.49 20.88 16.23
C ASN A 184 8.67 20.78 14.93
N SER A 185 7.48 21.39 14.89
CA SER A 185 6.57 21.33 13.73
C SER A 185 7.20 21.81 12.42
N THR A 186 8.00 22.87 12.46
CA THR A 186 8.70 23.42 11.29
C THR A 186 9.77 22.46 10.77
N GLN A 187 10.64 21.96 11.65
CA GLN A 187 11.71 21.03 11.24
C GLN A 187 11.13 19.70 10.76
N LYS A 188 10.10 19.19 11.44
CA LYS A 188 9.34 18.02 11.00
C LYS A 188 8.78 18.18 9.59
N ALA A 189 8.13 19.32 9.32
CA ALA A 189 7.57 19.62 8.00
C ALA A 189 8.65 19.75 6.92
N GLN A 190 9.84 20.26 7.27
CA GLN A 190 10.94 20.45 6.33
C GLN A 190 11.75 19.17 6.06
N VAL A 191 11.90 18.30 7.06
CA VAL A 191 12.81 17.14 7.00
C VAL A 191 12.06 15.83 6.87
N LEU A 192 11.09 15.57 7.75
CA LEU A 192 10.43 14.26 7.84
C LEU A 192 9.27 14.14 6.84
N THR A 193 8.47 15.19 6.67
CA THR A 193 7.33 15.16 5.74
C THR A 193 7.74 14.84 4.29
N PRO A 194 8.82 15.42 3.71
CA PRO A 194 9.25 15.06 2.36
C PRO A 194 9.68 13.59 2.24
N LEU A 195 10.26 13.01 3.30
CA LEU A 195 10.63 11.59 3.31
C LEU A 195 9.41 10.68 3.34
N ILE A 196 8.37 11.04 4.11
CA ILE A 196 7.11 10.29 4.11
C ILE A 196 6.45 10.39 2.73
N ASN A 197 6.42 11.58 2.12
CA ASN A 197 5.90 11.77 0.77
C ASN A 197 6.69 10.95 -0.26
N TRP A 198 8.02 10.89 -0.12
CA TRP A 198 8.88 10.07 -0.97
C TRP A 198 8.50 8.59 -0.87
N PHE A 199 8.41 8.03 0.34
CA PHE A 199 7.97 6.64 0.51
C PHE A 199 6.56 6.41 -0.02
N GLN A 200 5.64 7.34 0.22
CA GLN A 200 4.26 7.24 -0.26
C GLN A 200 4.19 7.16 -1.80
N MET A 201 4.93 8.04 -2.49
CA MET A 201 4.92 8.11 -3.96
C MET A 201 5.74 7.00 -4.61
N HIS A 202 6.95 6.72 -4.13
CA HIS A 202 7.84 5.75 -4.76
C HIS A 202 7.44 4.30 -4.50
N GLU A 203 6.84 4.01 -3.35
CA GLU A 203 6.43 2.65 -2.97
C GLU A 203 4.92 2.41 -3.11
N GLY A 204 4.14 3.42 -3.51
CA GLY A 204 2.68 3.32 -3.59
C GLY A 204 2.02 2.98 -2.26
N LEU A 205 2.59 3.46 -1.14
CA LEU A 205 2.14 3.10 0.21
C LEU A 205 1.04 4.03 0.71
N THR A 206 0.18 3.54 1.61
CA THR A 206 -0.67 4.42 2.42
C THR A 206 0.19 5.30 3.33
N ARG A 207 -0.34 6.45 3.77
CA ARG A 207 0.35 7.34 4.72
C ARG A 207 0.90 6.62 5.95
N LYS A 208 0.11 5.72 6.55
CA LYS A 208 0.49 4.91 7.71
C LYS A 208 1.76 4.08 7.45
N HIS A 209 1.75 3.26 6.40
CA HIS A 209 2.90 2.43 6.02
C HIS A 209 4.12 3.27 5.57
N ALA A 210 3.92 4.45 4.98
CA ALA A 210 5.02 5.36 4.67
C ALA A 210 5.66 5.93 5.95
N CYS A 211 4.87 6.21 6.99
CA CYS A 211 5.38 6.57 8.32
C CYS A 211 6.16 5.42 8.95
N GLU A 212 5.72 4.17 8.82
CA GLU A 212 6.46 2.99 9.31
C GLU A 212 7.83 2.86 8.64
N ASN A 213 7.90 3.07 7.32
CA ASN A 213 9.18 3.11 6.60
C ASN A 213 10.10 4.23 7.12
N LEU A 214 9.54 5.42 7.43
CA LEU A 214 10.31 6.51 8.02
C LEU A 214 10.86 6.13 9.39
N VAL A 215 10.05 5.48 10.24
CA VAL A 215 10.49 5.02 11.56
C VAL A 215 11.66 4.04 11.42
N TYR A 216 11.58 3.08 10.49
CA TYR A 216 12.68 2.17 10.21
C TYR A 216 13.92 2.92 9.71
N LEU A 217 13.78 3.84 8.75
CA LEU A 217 14.89 4.65 8.24
C LEU A 217 15.60 5.41 9.37
N VAL A 218 14.83 6.02 10.28
CA VAL A 218 15.40 6.81 11.38
C VAL A 218 16.08 5.89 12.40
N ASN A 219 15.39 4.87 12.88
CA ASN A 219 15.84 4.03 13.99
C ASN A 219 16.95 3.05 13.61
N GLU A 220 16.81 2.39 12.46
CA GLU A 220 17.71 1.29 12.08
C GLU A 220 18.88 1.76 11.21
N LEU A 221 18.74 2.90 10.51
CA LEU A 221 19.75 3.35 9.54
C LEU A 221 20.39 4.67 9.94
N LEU A 222 19.60 5.73 10.17
CA LEU A 222 20.14 7.06 10.41
C LEU A 222 20.73 7.22 11.82
N ILE A 223 20.04 6.78 12.88
CA ILE A 223 20.55 6.86 14.26
C ILE A 223 21.89 6.12 14.39
N PRO A 224 22.04 4.86 13.97
CA PRO A 224 23.32 4.16 14.03
C PRO A 224 24.40 4.84 13.18
N TYR A 225 24.02 5.35 12.00
CA TYR A 225 24.95 6.09 11.13
C TYR A 225 25.51 7.34 11.83
N PHE A 226 24.68 8.16 12.46
CA PHE A 226 25.14 9.37 13.14
C PHE A 226 25.87 9.07 14.45
N ALA A 227 25.42 8.07 15.21
CA ALA A 227 26.06 7.66 16.45
C ALA A 227 27.49 7.14 16.23
N GLY A 228 27.76 6.50 15.09
CA GLY A 228 29.07 6.00 14.71
C GLY A 228 30.06 7.06 14.20
N GLN A 229 29.72 8.36 14.30
CA GLN A 229 30.55 9.44 13.73
C GLN A 229 31.06 10.37 14.83
N ALA A 230 32.38 10.37 15.05
CA ALA A 230 33.02 11.19 16.10
C ALA A 230 32.72 12.70 15.98
N ARG A 231 32.46 13.21 14.77
CA ARG A 231 32.11 14.62 14.53
C ARG A 231 30.68 14.98 14.94
N PHE A 232 29.79 13.99 15.12
CA PHE A 232 28.41 14.23 15.48
C PHE A 232 28.30 14.96 16.83
N MET A 233 29.03 14.47 17.83
CA MET A 233 29.06 15.08 19.17
C MET A 233 29.64 16.50 19.17
N LYS A 234 30.57 16.80 18.26
CA LYS A 234 31.21 18.12 18.14
C LYS A 234 30.35 19.16 17.40
N SER A 235 29.32 18.72 16.66
CA SER A 235 28.46 19.58 15.86
C SER A 235 27.25 20.07 16.64
N ASN A 236 26.84 21.33 16.42
CA ASN A 236 25.60 21.88 16.98
C ASN A 236 24.36 21.42 16.18
N HIS A 237 23.15 21.69 16.70
CA HIS A 237 21.89 21.25 16.08
C HIS A 237 21.75 21.69 14.61
N THR A 238 22.04 22.95 14.32
CA THR A 238 21.98 23.50 12.95
C THR A 238 22.94 22.79 12.00
N GLY A 239 24.18 22.53 12.45
CA GLY A 239 25.16 21.78 11.67
C GLY A 239 24.72 20.34 11.40
N ARG A 240 24.11 19.67 12.39
CA ARG A 240 23.54 18.33 12.25
C ARG A 240 22.40 18.30 11.23
N LEU A 241 21.52 19.31 11.24
CA LEU A 241 20.44 19.46 10.26
C LEU A 241 20.97 19.66 8.83
N CYS A 242 21.95 20.54 8.63
CA CYS A 242 22.59 20.74 7.33
C CYS A 242 23.25 19.44 6.85
N TRP A 243 23.93 18.74 7.76
CA TRP A 243 24.55 17.46 7.43
C TRP A 243 23.51 16.40 7.05
N LEU A 244 22.41 16.24 7.80
CA LEU A 244 21.32 15.34 7.44
C LEU A 244 20.73 15.68 6.06
N SER A 245 20.47 16.95 5.78
CA SER A 245 19.95 17.38 4.47
C SER A 245 20.90 17.00 3.33
N ASN A 246 22.20 17.23 3.51
CA ASN A 246 23.21 16.87 2.52
C ASN A 246 23.39 15.36 2.37
N LEU A 247 23.33 14.61 3.48
CA LEU A 247 23.37 13.16 3.47
C LEU A 247 22.23 12.60 2.63
N LEU A 248 21.00 13.04 2.87
CA LEU A 248 19.81 12.56 2.16
C LEU A 248 19.86 12.84 0.65
N LYS A 249 20.56 13.91 0.23
CA LYS A 249 20.79 14.24 -1.19
C LYS A 249 21.93 13.45 -1.84
N SER A 250 22.82 12.87 -1.04
CA SER A 250 23.97 12.10 -1.54
C SER A 250 23.56 10.72 -2.03
N ALA A 251 24.41 10.08 -2.84
CA ALA A 251 24.20 8.70 -3.29
C ALA A 251 24.02 7.73 -2.10
N HIS A 252 24.81 7.92 -1.03
CA HIS A 252 24.69 7.10 0.18
C HIS A 252 23.32 7.27 0.85
N GLY A 253 22.83 8.50 1.00
CA GLY A 253 21.50 8.75 1.56
C GLY A 253 20.37 8.15 0.72
N GLN A 254 20.49 8.19 -0.61
CA GLN A 254 19.56 7.51 -1.51
C GLN A 254 19.59 5.98 -1.33
N HIS A 255 20.77 5.39 -1.09
CA HIS A 255 20.86 3.97 -0.73
C HIS A 255 20.16 3.66 0.60
N LEU A 256 20.33 4.49 1.63
CA LEU A 256 19.63 4.30 2.92
C LEU A 256 18.10 4.35 2.76
N LEU A 257 17.59 5.27 1.94
CA LEU A 257 16.15 5.35 1.62
C LEU A 257 15.65 4.08 0.94
N ASN A 258 16.37 3.59 -0.06
CA ASN A 258 16.03 2.36 -0.77
C ASN A 258 16.13 1.12 0.13
N ASP A 259 17.10 1.08 1.04
CA ASP A 259 17.27 0.00 2.00
C ASP A 259 16.13 -0.03 3.02
N ALA A 260 15.68 1.14 3.51
CA ALA A 260 14.50 1.25 4.37
C ALA A 260 13.24 0.76 3.67
N ALA A 261 13.06 1.13 2.39
CA ALA A 261 11.96 0.66 1.59
C ALA A 261 12.01 -0.87 1.38
N ARG A 262 13.20 -1.42 1.06
CA ARG A 262 13.42 -2.86 0.88
C ARG A 262 13.16 -3.65 2.16
N GLY A 263 13.70 -3.23 3.29
CA GLY A 263 13.50 -3.89 4.58
C GLY A 263 12.02 -3.93 4.97
N SER A 264 11.31 -2.81 4.77
CA SER A 264 9.88 -2.73 5.04
C SER A 264 9.04 -3.62 4.11
N ARG A 265 9.41 -3.73 2.82
CA ARG A 265 8.79 -4.70 1.88
C ARG A 265 8.99 -6.13 2.34
N GLN A 266 10.20 -6.49 2.78
CA GLN A 266 10.49 -7.84 3.28
C GLN A 266 9.65 -8.16 4.51
N LYS A 267 9.57 -7.24 5.48
CA LYS A 267 8.76 -7.42 6.69
C LYS A 267 7.28 -7.63 6.37
N ARG A 268 6.70 -6.83 5.46
CA ARG A 268 5.30 -7.02 5.03
C ARG A 268 5.08 -8.37 4.33
N LYS A 269 6.02 -8.81 3.49
CA LYS A 269 5.95 -10.14 2.85
C LYS A 269 5.98 -11.25 3.88
N GLN A 270 6.86 -11.14 4.88
CA GLN A 270 6.96 -12.14 5.94
C GLN A 270 5.67 -12.20 6.77
N VAL A 271 5.15 -11.06 7.20
CA VAL A 271 3.87 -11.00 7.93
C VAL A 271 2.74 -11.60 7.10
N ALA A 272 2.63 -11.27 5.82
CA ALA A 272 1.60 -11.83 4.95
C ALA A 272 1.72 -13.36 4.80
N LEU A 273 2.94 -13.89 4.71
CA LEU A 273 3.19 -15.33 4.66
C LEU A 273 2.82 -16.01 5.98
N GLU A 274 3.20 -15.42 7.11
CA GLU A 274 2.85 -15.92 8.44
C GLU A 274 1.35 -15.88 8.68
N THR A 275 0.65 -14.80 8.31
CA THR A 275 -0.81 -14.71 8.36
C THR A 275 -1.46 -15.80 7.51
N LYS A 276 -1.01 -15.98 6.26
CA LYS A 276 -1.56 -17.03 5.38
C LYS A 276 -1.32 -18.44 5.93
N LYS A 277 -0.14 -18.67 6.53
CA LYS A 277 0.18 -19.93 7.19
C LYS A 277 -0.74 -20.16 8.39
N ASN A 278 -0.86 -19.19 9.28
CA ASN A 278 -1.73 -19.27 10.46
C ASN A 278 -3.20 -19.48 10.10
N GLN A 279 -3.69 -18.87 9.00
CA GLN A 279 -5.03 -19.12 8.47
C GLN A 279 -5.21 -20.56 8.01
N ARG A 280 -4.20 -21.11 7.32
CA ARG A 280 -4.25 -22.49 6.79
C ARG A 280 -4.08 -23.54 7.89
N ASP A 281 -3.34 -23.23 8.94
CA ASP A 281 -3.16 -24.13 10.09
C ASP A 281 -4.40 -24.15 11.01
N ASN A 282 -5.39 -23.28 10.78
CA ASN A 282 -6.61 -23.21 11.58
C ASN A 282 -7.68 -24.20 11.11
N HIS A 283 -7.72 -25.39 11.73
CA HIS A 283 -8.59 -26.51 11.38
C HIS A 283 -9.62 -26.86 12.48
N PRO A 284 -10.59 -25.97 12.79
CA PRO A 284 -11.50 -26.17 13.93
C PRO A 284 -12.59 -27.23 13.71
N VAL A 285 -12.95 -27.55 12.45
CA VAL A 285 -14.03 -28.50 12.13
C VAL A 285 -13.47 -29.89 11.84
N ASN A 286 -12.49 -29.98 10.93
CA ASN A 286 -11.76 -31.21 10.62
C ASN A 286 -10.37 -30.89 10.02
N GLU A 287 -9.55 -31.92 9.79
CA GLU A 287 -8.19 -31.79 9.22
C GLU A 287 -8.13 -31.49 7.72
N PHE A 288 -9.24 -31.66 6.98
CA PHE A 288 -9.30 -31.54 5.52
C PHE A 288 -9.75 -30.15 5.03
N GLU A 289 -10.18 -29.29 5.95
CA GLU A 289 -10.64 -27.93 5.69
C GLU A 289 -10.09 -26.95 6.73
N TRP A 290 -9.76 -25.74 6.31
CA TRP A 290 -9.27 -24.68 7.18
C TRP A 290 -10.31 -23.54 7.24
N THR A 291 -10.32 -22.80 8.34
CA THR A 291 -11.25 -21.70 8.56
C THR A 291 -10.49 -20.39 8.63
N ASP A 292 -10.91 -19.40 7.86
CA ASP A 292 -10.39 -18.05 8.01
C ASP A 292 -10.85 -17.46 9.36
N PRO A 293 -9.94 -17.18 10.31
CA PRO A 293 -10.32 -16.70 11.64
C PRO A 293 -11.04 -15.35 11.62
N GLU A 294 -10.80 -14.51 10.61
CA GLU A 294 -11.42 -13.17 10.54
C GLU A 294 -12.88 -13.24 10.08
N THR A 295 -13.16 -14.10 9.10
CA THR A 295 -14.48 -14.16 8.46
C THR A 295 -15.32 -15.36 8.90
N GLY A 296 -14.69 -16.36 9.52
CA GLY A 296 -15.32 -17.64 9.87
C GLY A 296 -15.63 -18.51 8.65
N MET A 297 -15.21 -18.11 7.45
CA MET A 297 -15.44 -18.88 6.22
C MET A 297 -14.56 -20.13 6.19
N ARG A 298 -15.14 -21.24 5.75
CA ARG A 298 -14.47 -22.54 5.63
C ARG A 298 -13.92 -22.71 4.22
N PHE A 299 -12.76 -23.31 4.09
CA PHE A 299 -12.09 -23.52 2.82
C PHE A 299 -11.41 -24.88 2.77
N TYR A 300 -11.22 -25.40 1.57
CA TYR A 300 -10.28 -26.48 1.32
C TYR A 300 -9.37 -26.17 0.14
N ASP A 301 -8.19 -26.79 0.11
CA ASP A 301 -7.30 -26.69 -1.04
C ASP A 301 -7.60 -27.80 -2.04
N ASP A 302 -8.06 -27.39 -3.22
CA ASP A 302 -8.19 -28.18 -4.43
C ASP A 302 -6.91 -28.09 -5.27
N LYS A 303 -6.55 -29.18 -5.96
CA LYS A 303 -5.33 -29.24 -6.77
C LYS A 303 -5.41 -28.38 -8.03
N ASP A 304 -6.60 -28.24 -8.60
CA ASP A 304 -6.85 -27.55 -9.86
C ASP A 304 -7.36 -26.13 -9.61
N GLU A 305 -8.22 -25.93 -8.61
CA GLU A 305 -8.85 -24.64 -8.31
C GLU A 305 -8.15 -23.82 -7.20
N GLY A 306 -7.26 -24.44 -6.42
CA GLY A 306 -6.63 -23.79 -5.28
C GLY A 306 -7.57 -23.71 -4.07
N ALA A 307 -7.63 -22.55 -3.39
CA ALA A 307 -8.47 -22.41 -2.20
C ALA A 307 -9.97 -22.27 -2.58
N VAL A 308 -10.76 -23.30 -2.32
CA VAL A 308 -12.20 -23.34 -2.60
C VAL A 308 -13.00 -23.07 -1.32
N ASN A 309 -13.95 -22.14 -1.41
CA ASN A 309 -14.83 -21.77 -0.30
C ASN A 309 -15.93 -22.83 -0.11
N ILE A 310 -16.14 -23.25 1.14
CA ILE A 310 -17.17 -24.19 1.57
C ILE A 310 -18.36 -23.38 2.14
N PRO A 311 -19.58 -23.53 1.57
CA PRO A 311 -20.76 -22.88 2.11
C PRO A 311 -21.01 -23.18 3.59
N ALA A 312 -21.55 -22.21 4.33
CA ALA A 312 -21.77 -22.36 5.77
C ALA A 312 -22.76 -23.49 6.14
N ASP A 313 -23.69 -23.81 5.23
CA ASP A 313 -24.67 -24.89 5.34
C ASP A 313 -24.13 -26.26 4.90
N ALA A 314 -22.93 -26.32 4.31
CA ALA A 314 -22.32 -27.57 3.87
C ALA A 314 -21.81 -28.41 5.05
N GLU A 315 -21.94 -29.73 4.93
CA GLU A 315 -21.36 -30.67 5.91
C GLU A 315 -19.82 -30.59 5.93
N ALA A 316 -19.22 -31.13 6.98
CA ALA A 316 -17.77 -31.25 7.12
C ALA A 316 -17.17 -32.03 5.94
N ARG A 317 -16.06 -31.56 5.38
CA ARG A 317 -15.39 -32.25 4.28
C ARG A 317 -15.01 -33.69 4.67
N PRO A 318 -15.50 -34.73 3.96
CA PRO A 318 -15.34 -36.10 4.42
C PRO A 318 -13.95 -36.69 4.20
N SER A 319 -13.18 -36.18 3.23
CA SER A 319 -11.80 -36.61 2.99
C SER A 319 -10.99 -35.54 2.23
N GLY A 320 -9.66 -35.65 2.27
CA GLY A 320 -8.74 -34.74 1.56
C GLY A 320 -8.87 -34.75 0.03
N ASN A 321 -9.55 -35.75 -0.55
CA ASN A 321 -9.81 -35.85 -1.99
C ASN A 321 -11.24 -35.41 -2.36
N ALA A 322 -12.13 -35.17 -1.40
CA ALA A 322 -13.52 -34.79 -1.69
C ALA A 322 -13.59 -33.38 -2.27
N VAL A 323 -14.35 -33.18 -3.34
CA VAL A 323 -14.54 -31.89 -4.03
C VAL A 323 -15.97 -31.45 -3.84
N TRP A 324 -16.18 -30.17 -3.53
CA TRP A 324 -17.53 -29.61 -3.35
C TRP A 324 -18.19 -29.37 -4.71
N ASN A 325 -19.32 -30.03 -4.96
CA ASN A 325 -20.10 -29.74 -6.16
C ASN A 325 -21.11 -28.63 -5.87
N VAL A 326 -20.90 -27.47 -6.49
CA VAL A 326 -21.75 -26.28 -6.31
C VAL A 326 -23.18 -26.49 -6.83
N LEU A 327 -23.39 -27.34 -7.83
CA LEU A 327 -24.70 -27.59 -8.43
C LEU A 327 -25.54 -28.55 -7.59
N SER A 328 -24.96 -29.66 -7.15
CA SER A 328 -25.66 -30.64 -6.30
C SER A 328 -25.63 -30.28 -4.82
N LYS A 329 -24.77 -29.34 -4.39
CA LYS A 329 -24.50 -28.99 -2.99
C LYS A 329 -24.07 -30.19 -2.14
N GLU A 330 -23.24 -31.04 -2.72
CA GLU A 330 -22.77 -32.27 -2.08
C GLU A 330 -21.27 -32.45 -2.30
N TRP A 331 -20.65 -33.21 -1.40
CA TRP A 331 -19.27 -33.66 -1.53
C TRP A 331 -19.18 -34.82 -2.53
N ILE A 332 -18.35 -34.67 -3.56
CA ILE A 332 -18.08 -35.73 -4.53
C ILE A 332 -16.68 -36.27 -4.32
N LEU A 333 -16.56 -37.59 -4.24
CA LEU A 333 -15.26 -38.25 -4.32
C LEU A 333 -14.89 -38.43 -5.80
N PRO A 334 -13.75 -37.90 -6.26
CA PRO A 334 -13.27 -38.16 -7.60
C PRO A 334 -13.14 -39.67 -7.79
N ILE A 335 -13.77 -40.19 -8.85
CA ILE A 335 -13.60 -41.59 -9.23
C ILE A 335 -12.17 -41.72 -9.74
N ALA A 336 -11.40 -42.60 -9.10
CA ALA A 336 -9.99 -42.85 -9.38
C ALA A 336 -9.73 -43.34 -10.81
#